data_AF-A0AAD5Y2B9-F1
#
_entry.id   AF-A0AAD5Y2B9-F1
#
_cell.length_a   1.000
_cell.length_b   1.000
_cell.length_c   1.000
_cell.angle_alpha   90.00
_cell.angle_beta   90.00
_cell.angle_gamma   90.00
#
_symmetry.space_group_name_H-M   'P 1'
#
loop_
_entity.id
_entity.type
_entity.pdbx_description
1 polymer ?
#
loop_
_entity_poly.entity_id
_entity_poly.type
_entity_poly.pdbx_seq_one_letter_code
_entity_poly.pdbx_strand_id
1 'polypeptide(L)'
;MEMSELNSAGDIFDEFITDYESVCEQLIEFIASECFEKFVESSWKYLKNCGSVWISVSNEEVEEITKELVEPLEYIKKFSDEYFLKLPRKINLNVNLQILKKLDEFLFENLLLLNKFSISGIRQFSFDLNYGFNNFSGFFIGGVSQNLFKIENYFRKCREGLTVLEANKNSILNILSELKRVEQEDEAKESKFVVPKKSMMGLENIGFYKLSKSELLNLVDNRTDI
;
A
#
# COMPACT_ATOMS: atom_id res chain seq x y z
N MET A 1 11.04 2.53 54.72
CA MET A 1 11.46 1.34 53.95
C MET A 1 10.35 0.81 53.04
N GLU A 2 9.14 1.39 53.03
CA GLU A 2 8.01 0.90 52.22
C GLU A 2 7.84 1.60 50.86
N MET A 3 8.48 2.77 50.65
CA MET A 3 8.38 3.52 49.38
C MET A 3 9.24 2.96 48.24
N SER A 4 10.32 2.22 48.55
CA SER A 4 11.19 1.62 47.52
C SER A 4 10.60 0.36 46.90
N GLU A 5 9.83 -0.41 47.69
CA GLU A 5 9.19 -1.65 47.23
C GLU A 5 8.00 -1.35 46.30
N LEU A 6 7.26 -0.27 46.56
CA LEU A 6 6.18 0.22 45.68
C LEU A 6 6.70 0.68 44.31
N ASN A 7 7.86 1.33 44.24
CA ASN A 7 8.49 1.69 42.97
C ASN A 7 8.97 0.46 42.20
N SER A 8 9.56 -0.53 42.89
CA SER A 8 9.99 -1.78 42.24
C SER A 8 8.83 -2.63 41.71
N ALA A 9 7.64 -2.55 42.34
CA ALA A 9 6.45 -3.24 41.84
C ALA A 9 5.89 -2.57 40.57
N GLY A 10 5.93 -1.24 40.49
CA GLY A 10 5.57 -0.50 39.27
C GLY A 10 6.46 -0.90 38.10
N ASP A 11 7.77 -0.96 38.32
CA ASP A 11 8.76 -1.34 37.30
C ASP A 11 8.53 -2.76 36.76
N ILE A 12 8.14 -3.72 37.63
CA ILE A 12 7.88 -5.13 37.22
C ILE A 12 6.60 -5.24 36.37
N PHE A 13 5.54 -4.51 36.71
CA PHE A 13 4.31 -4.54 35.91
C PHE A 13 4.48 -3.81 34.57
N ASP A 14 5.26 -2.73 34.54
CA ASP A 14 5.58 -2.02 33.30
C ASP A 14 6.42 -2.89 32.34
N GLU A 15 7.39 -3.65 32.87
CA GLU A 15 8.15 -4.66 32.10
C GLU A 15 7.21 -5.74 31.56
N PHE A 16 6.33 -6.30 32.39
CA PHE A 16 5.35 -7.29 31.97
C PHE A 16 4.39 -6.76 30.89
N ILE A 17 3.91 -5.52 31.03
CA ILE A 17 3.05 -4.88 30.02
C ILE A 17 3.80 -4.74 28.70
N THR A 18 5.06 -4.29 28.74
CA THR A 18 5.90 -4.14 27.54
C THR A 18 6.09 -5.48 26.83
N ASP A 19 6.39 -6.54 27.57
CA ASP A 19 6.53 -7.90 27.03
C ASP A 19 5.22 -8.41 26.43
N TYR A 20 4.09 -8.19 27.13
CA TYR A 20 2.78 -8.56 26.64
C TYR A 20 2.41 -7.82 25.35
N GLU A 21 2.68 -6.52 25.26
CA GLU A 21 2.47 -5.73 24.05
C GLU A 21 3.36 -6.22 22.90
N SER A 22 4.62 -6.56 23.17
CA SER A 22 5.52 -7.15 22.17
C SER A 22 4.99 -8.49 21.63
N VAL A 23 4.50 -9.37 22.50
CA VAL A 23 3.87 -10.64 22.08
C VAL A 23 2.62 -10.38 21.24
N CYS A 24 1.81 -9.39 21.61
CA CYS A 24 0.65 -9.00 20.82
C CYS A 24 1.05 -8.51 19.41
N GLU A 25 2.10 -7.70 19.30
CA GLU A 25 2.63 -7.23 18.00
C GLU A 25 3.12 -8.40 17.13
N GLN A 26 3.85 -9.35 17.72
CA GLN A 26 4.32 -10.55 17.02
C GLN A 26 3.13 -11.41 16.54
N LEU A 27 2.10 -11.56 17.36
CA LEU A 27 0.89 -12.30 16.99
C LEU A 27 0.13 -11.59 15.85
N ILE A 28 0.02 -10.26 15.90
CA ILE A 28 -0.59 -9.46 14.85
C ILE A 28 0.14 -9.68 13.52
N GLU A 29 1.47 -9.58 13.53
CA GLU A 29 2.30 -9.77 12.34
C GLU A 29 2.20 -11.19 11.78
N PHE A 30 2.15 -12.20 12.66
CA PHE A 30 1.98 -13.60 12.27
C PHE A 30 0.64 -13.82 11.56
N ILE A 31 -0.47 -13.41 12.18
CA ILE A 31 -1.82 -13.56 11.62
C ILE A 31 -1.93 -12.82 10.28
N ALA A 32 -1.42 -11.58 10.21
CA ALA A 32 -1.44 -10.80 8.98
C ALA A 32 -0.62 -11.45 7.86
N SER A 33 0.55 -12.02 8.19
CA SER A 33 1.41 -12.69 7.21
C SER A 33 0.79 -14.00 6.69
N GLU A 34 0.18 -14.80 7.56
CA GLU A 34 -0.52 -16.03 7.15
C GLU A 34 -1.65 -15.73 6.14
N CYS A 35 -2.47 -14.71 6.42
CA CYS A 35 -3.49 -14.26 5.49
C CYS A 35 -2.88 -13.75 4.18
N PHE A 36 -1.83 -12.94 4.27
CA PHE A 36 -1.23 -12.30 3.12
C PHE A 36 -0.55 -13.32 2.19
N GLU A 37 0.12 -14.34 2.72
CA GLU A 37 0.75 -15.40 1.91
C GLU A 37 -0.27 -16.11 1.02
N LYS A 38 -1.46 -16.42 1.55
CA LYS A 38 -2.54 -17.04 0.78
C LYS A 38 -3.17 -16.10 -0.25
N PHE A 39 -3.24 -14.81 0.05
CA PHE A 39 -3.58 -13.82 -0.97
C PHE A 39 -2.55 -13.80 -2.10
N VAL A 40 -1.25 -13.80 -1.79
CA VAL A 40 -0.19 -13.82 -2.79
C VAL A 40 -0.30 -15.06 -3.68
N GLU A 41 -0.47 -16.25 -3.09
CA GLU A 41 -0.65 -17.52 -3.81
C GLU A 41 -1.81 -17.49 -4.81
N SER A 42 -2.93 -16.85 -4.46
CA SER A 42 -4.13 -16.77 -5.31
C SER A 42 -4.07 -15.62 -6.33
N SER A 43 -3.29 -14.57 -6.06
CA SER A 43 -3.22 -13.35 -6.89
C SER A 43 -2.32 -13.46 -8.12
N TRP A 44 -1.55 -14.54 -8.30
CA TRP A 44 -0.62 -14.67 -9.44
C TRP A 44 -1.29 -14.55 -10.81
N LYS A 45 -2.53 -15.03 -10.95
CA LYS A 45 -3.28 -14.89 -12.20
C LYS A 45 -3.67 -13.44 -12.46
N TYR A 46 -4.05 -12.71 -11.41
CA TYR A 46 -4.35 -11.28 -11.48
C TYR A 46 -3.11 -10.47 -11.88
N LEU A 47 -1.96 -10.75 -11.26
CA LEU A 47 -0.71 -10.07 -11.62
C LEU A 47 -0.31 -10.31 -13.07
N LYS A 48 -0.52 -11.53 -13.57
CA LYS A 48 -0.15 -11.95 -14.93
C LYS A 48 -1.24 -11.76 -15.97
N ASN A 49 -2.36 -11.11 -15.62
CA ASN A 49 -3.63 -11.21 -16.36
C ASN A 49 -3.57 -10.75 -17.83
N CYS A 50 -2.45 -10.22 -18.31
CA CYS A 50 -2.33 -9.69 -19.66
C CYS A 50 -0.97 -9.88 -20.35
N GLY A 51 -0.08 -10.76 -19.87
CA GLY A 51 1.25 -10.92 -20.48
C GLY A 51 2.17 -9.72 -20.21
N SER A 52 2.72 -9.06 -21.23
CA SER A 52 3.71 -7.96 -21.09
C SER A 52 3.11 -6.56 -20.90
N VAL A 53 1.84 -6.37 -21.24
CA VAL A 53 1.10 -5.12 -21.09
C VAL A 53 -0.17 -5.45 -20.35
N TRP A 54 -0.55 -4.69 -19.34
CA TRP A 54 -1.87 -4.76 -18.74
C TRP A 54 -2.92 -4.23 -19.76
N ILE A 55 -3.53 -5.21 -20.47
CA ILE A 55 -4.47 -5.15 -21.61
C ILE A 55 -5.85 -4.67 -21.11
N SER A 56 -6.73 -3.95 -21.85
CA SER A 56 -6.97 -3.69 -23.29
C SER A 56 -7.68 -4.79 -24.11
N VAL A 57 -8.73 -5.42 -23.58
CA VAL A 57 -9.75 -6.05 -24.43
C VAL A 57 -10.98 -5.16 -24.33
N SER A 58 -11.35 -4.61 -25.49
CA SER A 58 -12.43 -3.64 -25.76
C SER A 58 -12.29 -2.24 -25.12
N ASN A 59 -12.67 -1.22 -25.89
CA ASN A 59 -12.88 0.16 -25.42
C ASN A 59 -14.14 0.27 -24.52
N GLU A 60 -14.54 -0.84 -23.90
CA GLU A 60 -15.75 -0.91 -23.09
C GLU A 60 -15.52 -0.25 -21.73
N GLU A 61 -16.61 0.26 -21.18
CA GLU A 61 -16.60 0.85 -19.85
C GLU A 61 -16.17 -0.22 -18.83
N VAL A 62 -15.35 0.18 -17.87
CA VAL A 62 -14.96 -0.72 -16.77
C VAL A 62 -16.16 -0.83 -15.85
N GLU A 63 -16.88 -1.95 -15.94
CA GLU A 63 -18.12 -2.18 -15.20
C GLU A 63 -17.96 -3.19 -14.04
N GLU A 64 -16.95 -4.06 -14.11
CA GLU A 64 -16.79 -5.17 -13.17
C GLU A 64 -15.35 -5.28 -12.62
N ILE A 65 -15.24 -5.87 -11.43
CA ILE A 65 -13.95 -6.23 -10.84
C ILE A 65 -13.30 -7.30 -11.71
N THR A 66 -11.99 -7.20 -11.92
CA THR A 66 -11.21 -8.22 -12.64
C THR A 66 -11.47 -9.61 -12.05
N LYS A 67 -11.86 -10.58 -12.89
CA LYS A 67 -12.31 -11.91 -12.45
C LYS A 67 -11.25 -12.64 -11.60
N GLU A 68 -10.00 -12.52 -11.99
CA GLU A 68 -8.83 -13.10 -11.32
C GLU A 68 -8.58 -12.49 -9.94
N LEU A 69 -9.16 -11.32 -9.64
CA LEU A 69 -9.06 -10.66 -8.34
C LEU A 69 -10.14 -11.11 -7.35
N VAL A 70 -11.26 -11.67 -7.83
CA VAL A 70 -12.41 -12.04 -7.00
C VAL A 70 -12.03 -13.11 -5.96
N GLU A 71 -11.39 -14.19 -6.38
CA GLU A 71 -10.97 -15.29 -5.49
C GLU A 71 -10.00 -14.81 -4.39
N PRO A 72 -8.91 -14.08 -4.70
CA PRO A 72 -8.04 -13.49 -3.68
C PRO A 72 -8.78 -12.60 -2.68
N LEU A 73 -9.70 -11.75 -3.14
CA LEU A 73 -10.46 -10.87 -2.26
C LEU A 73 -11.44 -11.64 -1.37
N GLU A 74 -12.12 -12.65 -1.90
CA GLU A 74 -12.99 -13.54 -1.13
C GLU A 74 -12.23 -14.29 -0.04
N TYR A 75 -10.99 -14.69 -0.31
CA TYR A 75 -10.15 -15.33 0.70
C TYR A 75 -9.89 -14.39 1.88
N ILE A 76 -9.44 -13.15 1.63
CA ILE A 76 -9.17 -12.21 2.71
C ILE A 76 -10.46 -11.91 3.48
N LYS A 77 -11.60 -11.82 2.79
CA LYS A 77 -12.91 -11.66 3.45
C LYS A 77 -13.22 -12.81 4.41
N LYS A 78 -13.12 -14.05 3.94
CA LYS A 78 -13.38 -15.25 4.77
C LYS A 78 -12.44 -15.32 5.96
N PHE A 79 -11.16 -15.04 5.74
CA PHE A 79 -10.16 -14.96 6.81
C PHE A 79 -10.58 -13.92 7.85
N SER A 80 -10.93 -12.72 7.39
CA SER A 80 -11.33 -11.62 8.28
C SER A 80 -12.60 -11.95 9.05
N ASP A 81 -13.62 -12.50 8.40
CA ASP A 81 -14.87 -12.91 9.05
C ASP A 81 -14.62 -13.97 10.14
N GLU A 82 -13.71 -14.91 9.90
CA GLU A 82 -13.37 -15.96 10.87
C GLU A 82 -12.67 -15.42 12.12
N TYR A 83 -11.70 -14.52 11.94
CA TYR A 83 -10.94 -13.93 13.04
C TYR A 83 -11.65 -12.77 13.72
N PHE A 84 -12.58 -12.10 13.02
CA PHE A 84 -13.23 -10.89 13.51
C PHE A 84 -13.99 -11.13 14.82
N LEU A 85 -14.61 -12.30 14.94
CA LEU A 85 -15.38 -12.69 16.13
C LEU A 85 -14.51 -13.29 17.24
N LYS A 86 -13.27 -13.65 16.94
CA LYS A 86 -12.38 -14.38 17.87
C LYS A 86 -11.33 -13.47 18.53
N LEU A 87 -10.99 -12.34 17.92
CA LEU A 87 -9.94 -11.44 18.39
C LEU A 87 -10.50 -10.20 19.11
N PRO A 88 -9.81 -9.69 20.15
CA PRO A 88 -10.10 -8.36 20.69
C PRO A 88 -10.06 -7.28 19.60
N ARG A 89 -11.01 -6.34 19.65
CA ARG A 89 -11.18 -5.30 18.62
C ARG A 89 -9.90 -4.55 18.25
N LYS A 90 -9.04 -4.23 19.23
CA LYS A 90 -7.74 -3.55 19.00
C LYS A 90 -6.79 -4.41 18.18
N ILE A 91 -6.68 -5.70 18.51
CA ILE A 91 -5.82 -6.66 17.81
C ILE A 91 -6.33 -6.87 16.38
N ASN A 92 -7.62 -7.12 16.24
CA ASN A 92 -8.29 -7.29 14.94
C ASN A 92 -8.06 -6.09 14.02
N LEU A 93 -8.26 -4.87 14.51
CA LEU A 93 -7.98 -3.66 13.75
C LEU A 93 -6.52 -3.63 13.27
N ASN A 94 -5.57 -3.90 14.16
CA ASN A 94 -4.15 -3.88 13.82
C ASN A 94 -3.77 -4.98 12.80
N VAL A 95 -4.34 -6.18 12.90
CA VAL A 95 -4.17 -7.24 11.89
C VAL A 95 -4.62 -6.75 10.52
N ASN A 96 -5.82 -6.16 10.43
CA ASN A 96 -6.35 -5.69 9.16
C ASN A 96 -5.52 -4.53 8.58
N LEU A 97 -5.04 -3.62 9.44
CA LEU A 97 -4.12 -2.56 9.02
C LEU A 97 -2.81 -3.11 8.44
N GLN A 98 -2.23 -4.14 9.05
CA GLN A 98 -1.03 -4.79 8.54
C GLN A 98 -1.29 -5.50 7.21
N ILE A 99 -2.42 -6.20 7.08
CA ILE A 99 -2.83 -6.83 5.81
C ILE A 99 -2.95 -5.76 4.71
N LEU A 100 -3.67 -4.66 4.96
CA LEU A 100 -3.84 -3.58 3.98
C LEU A 100 -2.52 -2.93 3.57
N LYS A 101 -1.60 -2.74 4.53
CA LYS A 101 -0.26 -2.21 4.23
C LYS A 101 0.54 -3.17 3.34
N LYS A 102 0.55 -4.47 3.65
CA LYS A 102 1.21 -5.49 2.83
C LYS A 102 0.59 -5.57 1.44
N LEU A 103 -0.72 -5.41 1.30
CA LEU A 103 -1.40 -5.35 0.01
C LEU A 103 -0.99 -4.13 -0.82
N ASP A 104 -0.91 -2.94 -0.22
CA ASP A 104 -0.45 -1.72 -0.92
C ASP A 104 0.97 -1.89 -1.46
N GLU A 105 1.88 -2.36 -0.61
CA GLU A 105 3.28 -2.63 -0.98
C GLU A 105 3.36 -3.69 -2.09
N PHE A 106 2.64 -4.80 -1.93
CA PHE A 106 2.63 -5.90 -2.88
C PHE A 106 2.13 -5.53 -4.27
N LEU A 107 0.96 -4.88 -4.35
CA LEU A 107 0.39 -4.45 -5.63
C LEU A 107 1.29 -3.40 -6.27
N PHE A 108 1.84 -2.48 -5.49
CA PHE A 108 2.76 -1.48 -6.01
C PHE A 108 4.00 -2.15 -6.64
N GLU A 109 4.67 -3.03 -5.89
CA GLU A 109 5.92 -3.64 -6.32
C GLU A 109 5.74 -4.70 -7.41
N ASN A 110 4.67 -5.50 -7.36
CA ASN A 110 4.50 -6.66 -8.23
C ASN A 110 3.55 -6.40 -9.41
N LEU A 111 2.72 -5.36 -9.33
CA LEU A 111 1.83 -4.96 -10.41
C LEU A 111 2.30 -3.67 -11.07
N LEU A 112 2.33 -2.55 -10.33
CA LEU A 112 2.57 -1.23 -10.92
C LEU A 112 3.99 -1.04 -11.45
N LEU A 113 5.00 -1.53 -10.73
CA LEU A 113 6.41 -1.36 -11.14
C LEU A 113 6.87 -2.36 -12.20
N LEU A 114 6.21 -3.52 -12.33
CA LEU A 114 6.67 -4.60 -13.22
C LEU A 114 5.93 -4.67 -14.56
N ASN A 115 4.80 -3.98 -14.71
CA ASN A 115 3.96 -4.09 -15.90
C ASN A 115 3.90 -2.78 -16.66
N LYS A 116 3.78 -2.88 -17.98
CA LYS A 116 3.35 -1.76 -18.82
C LYS A 116 1.84 -1.62 -18.77
N PHE A 117 1.32 -0.40 -18.79
CA PHE A 117 -0.11 -0.13 -18.69
C PHE A 117 -0.62 0.62 -19.92
N SER A 118 -1.70 0.08 -20.48
CA SER A 118 -2.58 0.80 -21.41
C SER A 118 -3.56 1.70 -20.66
N ILE A 119 -4.18 2.66 -21.34
CA ILE A 119 -5.20 3.55 -20.71
C ILE A 119 -6.34 2.74 -20.08
N SER A 120 -6.81 1.68 -20.75
CA SER A 120 -7.84 0.79 -20.21
C SER A 120 -7.34 -0.03 -19.02
N GLY A 121 -6.10 -0.52 -19.07
CA GLY A 121 -5.48 -1.20 -17.92
C GLY A 121 -5.36 -0.29 -16.69
N ILE A 122 -5.01 0.99 -16.88
CA ILE A 122 -4.98 1.98 -15.79
C ILE A 122 -6.37 2.14 -15.19
N ARG A 123 -7.40 2.30 -16.03
CA ARG A 123 -8.80 2.42 -15.58
C ARG A 123 -9.27 1.17 -14.85
N GLN A 124 -8.96 -0.03 -15.35
CA GLN A 124 -9.31 -1.29 -14.69
C GLN A 124 -8.65 -1.40 -13.32
N PHE A 125 -7.34 -1.13 -13.23
CA PHE A 125 -6.65 -1.17 -11.94
C PHE A 125 -7.19 -0.11 -10.96
N SER A 126 -7.48 1.10 -11.45
CA SER A 126 -8.13 2.14 -10.66
C SER A 126 -9.49 1.67 -10.15
N PHE A 127 -10.31 1.02 -10.98
CA PHE A 127 -11.60 0.46 -10.58
C PHE A 127 -11.44 -0.67 -9.55
N ASP A 128 -10.55 -1.63 -9.79
CA ASP A 128 -10.26 -2.73 -8.87
C ASP A 128 -9.82 -2.21 -7.49
N LEU A 129 -8.99 -1.16 -7.45
CA LEU A 129 -8.56 -0.51 -6.21
C LEU A 129 -9.73 0.21 -5.51
N ASN A 130 -10.55 0.94 -6.26
CA ASN A 130 -11.67 1.74 -5.74
C ASN A 130 -12.91 0.95 -5.33
N TYR A 131 -13.16 -0.20 -5.97
CA TYR A 131 -14.39 -0.98 -5.82
C TYR A 131 -14.12 -2.40 -5.34
N GLY A 132 -13.07 -3.05 -5.85
CA GLY A 132 -12.61 -4.33 -5.31
C GLY A 132 -12.10 -4.13 -3.89
N PHE A 133 -10.87 -3.65 -3.72
CA PHE A 133 -10.26 -3.56 -2.39
C PHE A 133 -11.07 -2.70 -1.39
N ASN A 134 -11.79 -1.67 -1.85
CA ASN A 134 -12.58 -0.77 -0.99
C ASN A 134 -13.83 -1.43 -0.41
N ASN A 135 -14.65 -2.09 -1.25
CA ASN A 135 -15.84 -2.77 -0.76
C ASN A 135 -15.48 -3.92 0.17
N PHE A 136 -14.30 -4.52 -0.01
CA PHE A 136 -13.77 -5.49 0.91
C PHE A 136 -13.32 -4.82 2.21
N SER A 137 -12.53 -3.73 2.18
CA SER A 137 -12.04 -3.00 3.37
C SER A 137 -13.14 -2.54 4.34
N GLY A 138 -14.34 -2.23 3.83
CA GLY A 138 -15.52 -1.88 4.64
C GLY A 138 -16.04 -3.01 5.54
N PHE A 139 -15.74 -4.28 5.22
CA PHE A 139 -16.10 -5.44 6.07
C PHE A 139 -15.15 -5.63 7.26
N PHE A 140 -13.87 -5.25 7.13
CA PHE A 140 -12.82 -5.53 8.12
C PHE A 140 -13.00 -4.79 9.45
N ILE A 141 -13.83 -3.74 9.48
CA ILE A 141 -13.82 -2.76 10.57
C ILE A 141 -15.18 -2.70 11.29
N GLY A 142 -16.06 -3.69 11.10
CA GLY A 142 -17.15 -3.97 12.03
C GLY A 142 -18.05 -2.79 12.39
N GLY A 143 -18.45 -1.99 11.39
CA GLY A 143 -19.37 -0.86 11.60
C GLY A 143 -18.77 0.40 12.24
N VAL A 144 -17.44 0.49 12.39
CA VAL A 144 -16.80 1.77 12.71
C VAL A 144 -16.93 2.69 11.50
N SER A 145 -17.51 3.88 11.74
CA SER A 145 -17.90 4.88 10.74
C SER A 145 -17.06 4.85 9.46
N GLN A 146 -17.71 4.61 8.31
CA GLN A 146 -17.13 4.64 6.96
C GLN A 146 -16.29 5.90 6.67
N ASN A 147 -16.46 6.95 7.49
CA ASN A 147 -15.72 8.21 7.38
C ASN A 147 -14.29 8.17 7.97
N LEU A 148 -13.98 7.24 8.89
CA LEU A 148 -12.66 7.18 9.54
C LEU A 148 -11.63 6.33 8.78
N PHE A 149 -12.09 5.47 7.85
CA PHE A 149 -11.27 4.45 7.21
C PHE A 149 -11.40 4.50 5.69
N LYS A 150 -11.08 5.66 5.10
CA LYS A 150 -10.98 5.76 3.64
C LYS A 150 -9.82 4.90 3.14
N ILE A 151 -10.07 4.05 2.13
CA ILE A 151 -9.04 3.23 1.49
C ILE A 151 -7.84 4.04 0.99
N GLU A 152 -8.07 5.31 0.63
CA GLU A 152 -7.07 6.32 0.28
C GLU A 152 -5.95 6.43 1.32
N ASN A 153 -6.25 6.18 2.60
CA ASN A 153 -5.27 6.22 3.67
C ASN A 153 -4.37 4.98 3.73
N TYR A 154 -4.78 3.87 3.14
CA TYR A 154 -4.10 2.57 3.24
C TYR A 154 -3.36 2.18 1.96
N PHE A 155 -3.95 2.48 0.80
CA PHE A 155 -3.31 2.23 -0.50
C PHE A 155 -2.57 3.46 -1.04
N ARG A 156 -1.82 4.15 -0.18
CA ARG A 156 -1.22 5.44 -0.53
C ARG A 156 -0.21 5.30 -1.66
N LYS A 157 0.60 4.24 -1.65
CA LYS A 157 1.65 4.04 -2.65
C LYS A 157 1.04 3.70 -4.01
N CYS A 158 0.06 2.79 -4.04
CA CYS A 158 -0.70 2.49 -5.26
C CYS A 158 -1.45 3.72 -5.80
N ARG A 159 -1.99 4.59 -4.94
CA ARG A 159 -2.70 5.81 -5.37
C ARG A 159 -1.78 6.86 -5.96
N GLU A 160 -0.63 7.10 -5.33
CA GLU A 160 0.39 7.96 -5.91
C GLU A 160 0.87 7.39 -7.26
N GLY A 161 1.05 6.07 -7.34
CA GLY A 161 1.42 5.39 -8.59
C GLY A 161 0.36 5.56 -9.69
N LEU A 162 -0.91 5.36 -9.37
CA LEU A 162 -2.04 5.61 -10.27
C LEU A 162 -2.10 7.06 -10.73
N THR A 163 -1.83 8.02 -9.84
CA THR A 163 -1.81 9.45 -10.19
C THR A 163 -0.77 9.74 -11.28
N VAL A 164 0.39 9.08 -11.25
CA VAL A 164 1.41 9.19 -12.30
C VAL A 164 0.93 8.53 -13.60
N LEU A 165 0.34 7.33 -13.50
CA LEU A 165 -0.15 6.60 -14.67
C LEU A 165 -1.30 7.34 -15.37
N GLU A 166 -2.23 7.94 -14.62
CA GLU A 166 -3.39 8.69 -15.11
C GLU A 166 -3.05 10.12 -15.59
N ALA A 167 -1.84 10.61 -15.30
CA ALA A 167 -1.43 11.97 -15.63
C ALA A 167 -1.57 12.27 -17.13
N ASN A 168 -1.88 13.50 -17.51
CA ASN A 168 -1.76 13.89 -18.91
C ASN A 168 -0.29 14.18 -19.29
N LYS A 169 -0.01 14.32 -20.59
CA LYS A 169 1.35 14.58 -21.09
C LYS A 169 2.03 15.80 -20.46
N ASN A 170 1.28 16.88 -20.21
CA ASN A 170 1.83 18.09 -19.57
C ASN A 170 2.21 17.84 -18.12
N SER A 171 1.36 17.12 -17.37
CA SER A 171 1.66 16.71 -16.00
C SER A 171 2.89 15.81 -15.93
N ILE A 172 3.07 14.89 -16.89
CA ILE A 172 4.27 14.05 -16.97
C ILE A 172 5.52 14.89 -17.26
N LEU A 173 5.45 15.85 -18.18
CA LEU A 173 6.57 16.76 -18.45
C LEU A 173 6.96 17.55 -17.19
N ASN A 174 5.98 18.00 -16.40
CA ASN A 174 6.24 18.67 -15.12
C ASN A 174 6.94 17.74 -14.14
N ILE A 175 6.45 16.50 -13.97
CA ILE A 175 7.09 15.49 -13.11
C ILE A 175 8.55 15.26 -13.55
N LEU A 176 8.80 15.02 -14.83
CA LEU A 176 10.15 14.78 -15.36
C LEU A 176 11.07 16.00 -15.18
N SER A 177 10.55 17.22 -15.34
CA SER A 177 11.33 18.44 -15.12
C SER A 177 11.73 18.61 -13.66
N GLU A 178 10.83 18.29 -12.73
CA GLU A 178 11.09 18.37 -11.30
C GLU A 178 12.07 17.28 -10.85
N LEU A 179 11.95 16.06 -11.38
CA LEU A 179 12.89 14.98 -11.10
C LEU A 179 14.31 15.34 -11.54
N LYS A 180 14.46 16.02 -12.69
CA LYS A 180 15.76 16.55 -13.16
C LYS A 180 16.29 17.67 -12.27
N ARG A 181 15.41 18.57 -11.79
CA ARG A 181 15.79 19.63 -10.86
C ARG A 181 16.33 19.06 -9.54
N VAL A 182 15.64 18.08 -8.98
CA VAL A 182 16.06 17.40 -7.73
C VAL A 182 17.40 16.68 -7.92
N GLU A 183 17.62 16.03 -9.07
CA GLU A 183 18.90 15.40 -9.39
C GLU A 183 20.07 16.38 -9.38
N GLN A 184 19.91 17.53 -10.04
CA GLN A 184 20.93 18.57 -10.08
C GLN A 184 21.22 19.14 -8.68
N GLU A 185 20.21 19.25 -7.82
CA GLU A 185 20.39 19.70 -6.44
C GLU A 185 21.11 18.67 -5.57
N ASP A 186 20.86 17.38 -5.79
CA ASP A 186 21.53 16.30 -5.05
C ASP A 186 23.00 16.17 -5.49
N GLU A 187 23.30 16.22 -6.79
CA GLU A 187 24.67 16.27 -7.33
C GLU A 187 25.46 17.48 -6.79
N ALA A 188 24.82 18.65 -6.72
CA ALA A 188 25.42 19.86 -6.16
C ALA A 188 25.69 19.73 -4.65
N LYS A 189 24.90 18.96 -3.90
CA LYS A 189 25.12 18.68 -2.48
C LYS A 189 26.20 17.63 -2.25
N GLU A 190 26.28 16.57 -3.06
CA GLU A 190 27.35 15.57 -2.95
C GLU A 190 28.75 16.17 -3.20
N SER A 191 28.84 17.24 -3.99
CA SER A 191 30.08 18.01 -4.18
C SER A 191 30.58 18.75 -2.92
N LYS A 192 29.76 18.82 -1.87
CA LYS A 192 30.09 19.37 -0.54
C LYS A 192 29.79 18.30 0.50
N PHE A 193 30.80 17.58 0.99
CA PHE A 193 30.75 16.55 2.06
C PHE A 193 29.65 16.77 3.12
N VAL A 194 28.41 16.39 2.81
CA VAL A 194 27.25 16.46 3.69
C VAL A 194 26.49 15.17 3.45
N VAL A 195 26.44 14.35 4.50
CA VAL A 195 25.74 13.06 4.51
C VAL A 195 24.28 13.27 4.07
N PRO A 196 23.76 12.53 3.07
CA PRO A 196 22.44 12.83 2.53
C PRO A 196 21.36 12.47 3.55
N LYS A 197 20.64 13.48 4.08
CA LYS A 197 19.30 13.26 4.62
C LYS A 197 18.38 13.01 3.42
N LYS A 198 17.80 11.80 3.36
CA LYS A 198 16.83 11.30 2.38
C LYS A 198 16.21 12.39 1.49
N SER A 199 16.47 12.31 0.18
CA SER A 199 16.02 13.18 -0.91
C SER A 199 14.49 13.27 -1.13
N MET A 200 13.67 12.90 -0.14
CA MET A 200 12.21 12.92 -0.24
C MET A 200 11.61 14.34 -0.29
N MET A 201 12.27 15.35 0.29
CA MET A 201 11.73 16.72 0.38
C MET A 201 11.48 17.39 -0.99
N GLY A 202 12.14 16.95 -2.06
CA GLY A 202 11.95 17.55 -3.39
C GLY A 202 10.64 17.14 -4.07
N LEU A 203 10.15 15.93 -3.79
CA LEU A 203 9.00 15.34 -4.47
C LEU A 203 7.65 15.73 -3.84
N GLU A 204 7.67 16.21 -2.60
CA GLU A 204 6.48 16.71 -1.90
C GLU A 204 5.86 17.92 -2.61
N ASN A 205 6.68 18.75 -3.28
CA ASN A 205 6.24 19.93 -4.04
C ASN A 205 5.33 19.58 -5.23
N ILE A 206 5.46 18.36 -5.76
CA ILE A 206 4.61 17.84 -6.83
C ILE A 206 3.57 16.84 -6.31
N GLY A 207 3.42 16.73 -4.98
CA GLY A 207 2.36 15.97 -4.32
C GLY A 207 2.65 14.48 -4.10
N PHE A 208 3.90 14.03 -4.26
CA PHE A 208 4.30 12.64 -4.02
C PHE A 208 5.10 12.52 -2.72
N TYR A 209 4.58 11.73 -1.77
CA TYR A 209 5.14 11.59 -0.42
C TYR A 209 5.63 10.17 -0.13
N LYS A 210 5.19 9.19 -0.92
CA LYS A 210 5.51 7.77 -0.75
C LYS A 210 6.38 7.20 -1.85
N LEU A 211 6.41 7.86 -3.01
CA LEU A 211 7.23 7.44 -4.14
C LEU A 211 8.64 8.03 -4.08
N SER A 212 9.62 7.18 -4.34
CA SER A 212 11.00 7.59 -4.62
C SER A 212 11.14 8.07 -6.08
N LYS A 213 12.25 8.77 -6.35
CA LYS A 213 12.61 9.24 -7.70
C LYS A 213 12.62 8.10 -8.73
N SER A 214 13.26 6.97 -8.39
CA SER A 214 13.36 5.81 -9.28
C SER A 214 12.00 5.18 -9.57
N GLU A 215 11.12 5.13 -8.56
CA GLU A 215 9.76 4.61 -8.73
C GLU A 215 8.93 5.52 -9.64
N LEU A 216 9.02 6.84 -9.48
CA LEU A 216 8.36 7.80 -10.37
C LEU A 216 8.82 7.64 -11.82
N LEU A 217 10.13 7.54 -12.06
CA LEU A 217 10.66 7.32 -13.42
C LEU A 217 10.15 6.01 -14.02
N ASN A 218 10.19 4.91 -13.25
CA ASN A 218 9.69 3.62 -13.70
C ASN A 218 8.19 3.68 -14.05
N LEU A 219 7.38 4.34 -13.21
CA LEU A 219 5.95 4.53 -13.47
C LEU A 219 5.66 5.35 -14.73
N VAL A 220 6.46 6.39 -15.00
CA VAL A 220 6.36 7.15 -16.26
C VAL A 220 6.67 6.25 -17.45
N ASP A 221 7.77 5.49 -17.37
CA ASP A 221 8.17 4.56 -18.42
C ASP A 221 7.17 3.42 -18.59
N ASN A 222 6.40 3.08 -17.55
CA ASN A 222 5.41 2.01 -17.57
C ASN A 222 4.15 2.32 -18.36
N ARG A 223 4.02 3.54 -18.88
CA ARG A 223 2.93 3.89 -19.78
C ARG A 223 3.23 3.51 -21.22
N THR A 224 2.25 2.93 -21.90
CA THR A 224 2.41 2.58 -23.33
C THR A 224 2.14 3.75 -24.28
N ASP A 225 1.56 4.84 -23.79
CA ASP A 225 1.09 5.98 -24.59
C ASP A 225 2.04 7.19 -24.62
N ILE A 226 3.20 7.08 -23.96
CA ILE A 226 4.25 8.12 -23.88
C ILE A 226 5.51 7.61 -24.58
#